data_AF-A0A930TVE7-F1
#
_entry.id   AF-A0A930TVE7-F1
#
_cell.length_a   1.000
_cell.length_b   1.000
_cell.length_c   1.000
_cell.angle_alpha   90.00
_cell.angle_beta   90.00
_cell.angle_gamma   90.00
#
_symmetry.space_group_name_H-M   'P 1'
#
loop_
_entity.id
_entity.type
_entity.pdbx_description
1 polymer ?
#
loop_
_entity_poly.entity_id
_entity_poly.type
_entity_poly.pdbx_seq_one_letter_code
_entity_poly.pdbx_strand_id
1 'polypeptide(L)'
;MGTGLNRMTAYGRSPAAWVSALFASLAMTSTGGAALASPTEPMTQFSPLPSLDRYAAVTDLDKLPVVSPDRIPSPLAYSVCSESTTWARPSTDEQTIHLQADPRYSDLLDSATAQTLKHEFWETDAIAFTSYGLSARQEPIYFSGLWSLLEQEPALSQCYDAERIAQINSGQIAELWLIGHQVQSVQWVGDRYVIRVSSVDTGVQFVQFPRREAFATLPIQLVTEDDISLNVVSVNPLNSL
;
A
#
# COMPACT_ATOMS: atom_id res chain seq x y z
N MET A 1 -16.82 58.76 16.84
CA MET A 1 -18.28 58.47 16.96
C MET A 1 -18.46 56.98 16.71
N GLY A 2 -19.20 56.29 17.59
CA GLY A 2 -19.63 54.90 17.34
C GLY A 2 -18.86 53.81 18.10
N THR A 3 -19.00 53.81 19.41
CA THR A 3 -18.71 52.70 20.34
C THR A 3 -19.61 51.48 20.09
N GLY A 4 -19.09 50.27 20.27
CA GLY A 4 -19.87 49.03 20.33
C GLY A 4 -19.19 47.96 21.18
N LEU A 5 -19.25 48.12 22.50
CA LEU A 5 -18.97 47.06 23.46
C LEU A 5 -20.02 45.95 23.34
N ASN A 6 -19.60 44.68 23.43
CA ASN A 6 -20.41 43.64 24.05
C ASN A 6 -19.57 42.87 25.06
N ARG A 7 -20.18 42.68 26.23
CA ARG A 7 -19.59 42.31 27.51
C ARG A 7 -20.38 41.12 28.05
N MET A 8 -19.71 40.26 28.83
CA MET A 8 -20.28 39.35 29.84
C MET A 8 -20.94 38.06 29.28
N THR A 9 -20.85 36.87 29.89
CA THR A 9 -20.49 36.37 31.25
C THR A 9 -20.44 34.83 31.14
N ALA A 10 -19.41 34.12 31.62
CA ALA A 10 -19.21 33.55 32.97
C ALA A 10 -19.87 32.17 33.24
N TYR A 11 -19.24 31.43 34.18
CA TYR A 11 -19.53 30.09 34.76
C TYR A 11 -18.94 28.89 33.99
N GLY A 12 -18.22 27.94 34.60
CA GLY A 12 -17.83 27.74 35.99
C GLY A 12 -17.52 26.25 36.25
N ARG A 13 -16.61 26.00 37.22
CA ARG A 13 -16.34 24.75 37.97
C ARG A 13 -15.47 23.64 37.35
N SER A 14 -14.22 23.59 37.83
CA SER A 14 -13.44 22.37 38.14
C SER A 14 -14.04 21.62 39.37
N PRO A 15 -13.38 20.58 39.95
CA PRO A 15 -12.68 19.41 39.42
C PRO A 15 -13.29 18.09 39.98
N ALA A 16 -12.95 16.92 39.45
CA ALA A 16 -13.21 15.65 40.14
C ALA A 16 -12.00 14.73 40.06
N ALA A 17 -11.29 14.68 41.19
CA ALA A 17 -10.29 13.69 41.51
C ALA A 17 -10.95 12.32 41.75
N TRP A 18 -10.32 11.26 41.25
CA TRP A 18 -10.56 9.87 41.66
C TRP A 18 -9.20 9.35 42.18
N VAL A 19 -8.99 9.44 43.49
CA VAL A 19 -9.15 8.36 44.50
C VAL A 19 -8.28 7.14 44.20
N SER A 20 -7.12 7.14 44.86
CA SER A 20 -6.31 5.97 45.17
C SER A 20 -7.08 5.03 46.13
N ALA A 21 -7.05 3.73 45.85
CA ALA A 21 -7.36 2.67 46.80
C ALA A 21 -6.30 1.57 46.59
N LEU A 22 -5.34 1.46 47.51
CA LEU A 22 -5.32 0.60 48.70
C LEU A 22 -4.85 -0.83 48.38
N PHE A 23 -3.63 -1.06 48.83
CA PHE A 23 -2.99 -2.35 49.04
C PHE A 23 -3.86 -3.24 49.93
N ALA A 24 -4.08 -4.48 49.49
CA ALA A 24 -4.42 -5.58 50.38
C ALA A 24 -3.50 -6.76 50.05
N SER A 25 -2.52 -6.96 50.93
CA SER A 25 -1.72 -8.17 51.02
C SER A 25 -2.62 -9.35 51.44
N LEU A 26 -2.54 -10.46 50.72
CA LEU A 26 -3.00 -11.76 51.20
C LEU A 26 -1.90 -12.78 50.96
N ALA A 27 -1.55 -13.44 52.06
CA ALA A 27 -0.48 -14.41 52.17
C ALA A 27 -0.87 -15.77 51.58
N MET A 28 0.15 -16.40 50.99
CA MET A 28 0.45 -17.82 50.86
C MET A 28 -0.58 -18.86 51.34
N THR A 29 -0.98 -19.72 50.41
CA THR A 29 -1.03 -21.17 50.62
C THR A 29 -0.40 -21.89 49.43
N SER A 30 0.69 -22.61 49.70
CA SER A 30 1.33 -23.53 48.78
C SER A 30 0.62 -24.89 48.82
N THR A 31 0.28 -25.45 47.66
CA THR A 31 0.24 -26.90 47.44
C THR A 31 0.00 -27.18 45.95
N GLY A 32 0.81 -28.05 45.36
CA GLY A 32 0.49 -28.68 44.07
C GLY A 32 1.55 -28.46 43.00
N GLY A 33 2.69 -29.14 43.12
CA GLY A 33 3.58 -29.35 41.99
C GLY A 33 2.91 -30.28 40.98
N ALA A 34 2.50 -29.71 39.85
CA ALA A 34 2.30 -30.45 38.61
C ALA A 34 3.28 -29.84 37.60
N ALA A 35 4.28 -30.62 37.21
CA ALA A 35 5.23 -30.25 36.17
C ALA A 35 4.48 -30.11 34.84
N LEU A 36 4.06 -28.89 34.51
CA LEU A 36 3.68 -28.50 33.16
C LEU A 36 4.98 -28.39 32.36
N ALA A 37 5.27 -29.43 31.58
CA ALA A 37 6.23 -29.32 30.49
C ALA A 37 5.76 -28.19 29.57
N SER A 38 6.51 -27.09 29.53
CA SER A 38 6.34 -26.07 28.52
C SER A 38 6.53 -26.73 27.16
N PRO A 39 5.55 -26.69 26.24
CA PRO A 39 5.85 -26.98 24.86
C PRO A 39 6.77 -25.87 24.37
N THR A 40 8.07 -26.19 24.26
CA THR A 40 9.01 -25.43 23.46
C THR A 40 8.60 -25.68 22.01
N GLU A 41 7.55 -25.02 21.55
CA GLU A 41 7.29 -24.95 20.11
C GLU A 41 8.47 -24.21 19.48
N PRO A 42 9.17 -24.83 18.52
CA PRO A 42 10.25 -24.16 17.83
C PRO A 42 9.66 -22.91 17.16
N MET A 43 10.25 -21.75 17.46
CA MET A 43 9.90 -20.51 16.79
C MET A 43 9.99 -20.72 15.28
N THR A 44 8.80 -20.71 14.68
CA THR A 44 8.48 -20.10 13.40
C THR A 44 9.57 -20.23 12.34
N GLN A 45 9.42 -21.26 11.52
CA GLN A 45 10.07 -21.36 10.23
C GLN A 45 9.67 -20.11 9.41
N PHE A 46 10.55 -19.11 9.34
CA PHE A 46 10.34 -17.95 8.47
C PHE A 46 10.25 -18.46 7.04
N SER A 47 9.12 -18.18 6.36
CA SER A 47 9.00 -18.49 4.93
C SER A 47 10.10 -17.73 4.17
N PRO A 48 10.79 -18.39 3.22
CA PRO A 48 11.75 -17.70 2.36
C PRO A 48 11.05 -16.58 1.59
N LEU A 49 11.78 -15.53 1.23
CA LEU A 49 11.26 -14.46 0.37
C LEU A 49 10.62 -15.06 -0.89
N PRO A 50 9.54 -14.44 -1.39
CA PRO A 50 8.96 -14.82 -2.67
C PRO A 50 10.01 -14.89 -3.79
N SER A 51 9.85 -15.85 -4.72
CA SER A 51 10.66 -15.88 -5.93
C SER A 51 10.41 -14.63 -6.78
N LEU A 52 11.45 -14.14 -7.47
CA LEU A 52 11.36 -12.97 -8.35
C LEU A 52 10.34 -13.13 -9.47
N ASP A 53 10.04 -14.38 -9.87
CA ASP A 53 9.04 -14.66 -10.89
C ASP A 53 7.64 -14.09 -10.53
N ARG A 54 7.38 -13.79 -9.25
CA ARG A 54 6.13 -13.13 -8.78
C ARG A 54 5.92 -11.70 -9.26
N TYR A 55 6.97 -11.05 -9.77
CA TYR A 55 6.88 -9.67 -10.20
C TYR A 55 7.29 -9.60 -11.67
N ALA A 56 6.40 -9.03 -12.47
CA ALA A 56 6.71 -8.73 -13.86
C ALA A 56 6.90 -7.23 -13.95
N ALA A 57 8.16 -6.80 -14.06
CA ALA A 57 8.45 -5.45 -14.50
C ALA A 57 7.88 -5.31 -15.92
N VAL A 58 6.92 -4.39 -16.11
CA VAL A 58 6.43 -4.04 -17.45
C VAL A 58 7.40 -3.01 -18.02
N THR A 59 8.65 -3.42 -18.25
CA THR A 59 9.75 -2.54 -18.62
C THR A 59 9.97 -2.39 -20.12
N ASP A 60 9.18 -3.07 -20.96
CA ASP A 60 9.32 -3.03 -22.42
C ASP A 60 8.18 -2.20 -23.07
N LEU A 61 7.94 -1.01 -22.53
CA LEU A 61 6.96 -0.05 -23.09
C LEU A 61 7.30 0.33 -24.55
N ASP A 62 8.59 0.34 -24.91
CA ASP A 62 9.08 0.64 -26.26
C ASP A 62 8.76 -0.45 -27.30
N LYS A 63 8.43 -1.67 -26.86
CA LYS A 63 7.98 -2.75 -27.76
C LYS A 63 6.48 -2.92 -27.81
N LEU A 64 5.72 -2.12 -27.05
CA LEU A 64 4.29 -2.15 -27.21
C LEU A 64 3.94 -1.55 -28.59
N PRO A 65 3.12 -2.23 -29.41
CA PRO A 65 2.75 -1.70 -30.72
C PRO A 65 2.17 -0.31 -30.54
N VAL A 66 2.71 0.65 -31.29
CA VAL A 66 2.19 2.02 -31.40
C VAL A 66 0.69 1.90 -31.63
N VAL A 67 -0.09 2.51 -30.75
CA VAL A 67 -1.55 2.53 -30.82
C VAL A 67 -1.93 2.94 -32.24
N SER A 68 -2.59 2.04 -32.99
CA SER A 68 -3.14 2.42 -34.30
C SER A 68 -4.06 3.62 -34.07
N PRO A 69 -3.88 4.73 -34.81
CA PRO A 69 -4.63 5.97 -34.59
C PRO A 69 -6.15 5.83 -34.80
N ASP A 70 -6.61 4.69 -35.34
CA ASP A 70 -8.02 4.38 -35.56
C ASP A 70 -8.75 3.75 -34.35
N ARG A 71 -8.07 3.52 -33.22
CA ARG A 71 -8.73 2.96 -32.03
C ARG A 71 -9.35 4.07 -31.19
N ILE A 72 -10.68 4.15 -31.20
CA ILE A 72 -11.46 5.12 -30.43
C ILE A 72 -11.24 4.89 -28.93
N PRO A 73 -10.69 5.86 -28.17
CA PRO A 73 -10.55 5.75 -26.73
C PRO A 73 -11.92 5.61 -26.07
N SER A 74 -12.07 4.63 -25.20
CA SER A 74 -13.27 4.43 -24.39
C SER A 74 -12.99 4.86 -22.95
N PRO A 75 -13.61 5.94 -22.44
CA PRO A 75 -13.46 6.32 -21.04
C PRO A 75 -13.90 5.19 -20.11
N LEU A 76 -13.12 4.94 -19.06
CA LEU A 76 -13.48 4.04 -17.98
C LEU A 76 -13.73 4.85 -16.71
N ALA A 77 -14.79 4.49 -15.99
CA ALA A 77 -14.98 4.99 -14.63
C ALA A 77 -13.85 4.47 -13.74
N TYR A 78 -13.44 5.28 -12.78
CA TYR A 78 -12.49 4.90 -11.74
C TYR A 78 -12.91 5.54 -10.42
N SER A 79 -12.41 5.00 -9.30
CA SER A 79 -12.57 5.58 -7.98
C SER A 79 -11.23 5.65 -7.27
N VAL A 80 -10.92 6.81 -6.69
CA VAL A 80 -9.84 6.95 -5.71
C VAL A 80 -10.41 6.49 -4.37
N CYS A 81 -10.07 5.27 -3.95
CA CYS A 81 -10.62 4.68 -2.71
C CYS A 81 -9.87 5.16 -1.46
N SER A 82 -8.66 5.69 -1.64
CA SER A 82 -7.85 6.31 -0.60
C SER A 82 -6.78 7.20 -1.23
N GLU A 83 -6.36 8.23 -0.51
CA GLU A 83 -5.25 9.08 -0.88
C GLU A 83 -4.59 9.70 0.34
N SER A 84 -3.32 10.05 0.20
CA SER A 84 -2.64 10.99 1.08
C SER A 84 -1.95 12.03 0.21
N THR A 85 -2.22 13.31 0.46
CA THR A 85 -1.61 14.43 -0.29
C THR A 85 -0.30 14.92 0.34
N THR A 86 -0.05 14.49 1.58
CA THR A 86 1.08 14.93 2.41
C THR A 86 2.14 13.85 2.58
N TRP A 87 1.83 12.60 2.25
CA TRP A 87 2.80 11.52 2.34
C TRP A 87 3.98 11.78 1.40
N ALA A 88 5.18 11.79 1.97
CA ALA A 88 6.42 11.75 1.24
C ALA A 88 7.04 10.37 1.42
N ARG A 89 7.59 9.81 0.34
CA ARG A 89 8.39 8.59 0.44
C ARG A 89 9.52 8.82 1.45
N PRO A 90 9.79 7.88 2.37
CA PRO A 90 10.92 7.98 3.29
C PRO A 90 12.24 8.19 2.54
N SER A 91 13.24 8.70 3.22
CA SER A 91 14.61 8.69 2.69
C SER A 91 15.13 7.26 2.53
N THR A 92 16.14 7.07 1.67
CA THR A 92 16.79 5.76 1.50
C THR A 92 17.40 5.23 2.80
N ASP A 93 17.88 6.12 3.68
CA ASP A 93 18.42 5.75 4.98
C ASP A 93 17.32 5.25 5.92
N GLU A 94 16.20 5.98 6.03
CA GLU A 94 15.03 5.54 6.81
C GLU A 94 14.47 4.22 6.30
N GLN A 95 14.36 4.06 4.98
CA GLN A 95 13.94 2.81 4.35
C GLN A 95 14.87 1.65 4.72
N THR A 96 16.18 1.88 4.66
CA THR A 96 17.18 0.85 4.98
C THR A 96 17.12 0.46 6.45
N ILE A 97 17.04 1.46 7.35
CA ILE A 97 16.90 1.24 8.79
C ILE A 97 15.61 0.45 9.09
N HIS A 98 14.49 0.82 8.48
CA HIS A 98 13.20 0.14 8.69
C HIS A 98 13.28 -1.32 8.25
N LEU A 99 13.78 -1.59 7.03
CA LEU A 99 13.91 -2.95 6.55
C LEU A 99 14.92 -3.79 7.36
N GLN A 100 15.99 -3.18 7.88
CA GLN A 100 16.94 -3.86 8.76
C GLN A 100 16.33 -4.23 10.11
N ALA A 101 15.36 -3.45 10.59
CA ALA A 101 14.69 -3.69 11.86
C ALA A 101 13.60 -4.78 11.79
N ASP A 102 13.09 -5.11 10.59
CA ASP A 102 12.12 -6.20 10.41
C ASP A 102 12.85 -7.55 10.21
N PRO A 103 12.68 -8.53 11.12
CA PRO A 103 13.30 -9.85 11.02
C PRO A 103 12.98 -10.61 9.73
N ARG A 104 11.88 -10.26 9.03
CA ARG A 104 11.55 -10.84 7.72
C ARG A 104 12.55 -10.45 6.64
N TYR A 105 13.11 -9.24 6.73
CA TYR A 105 13.96 -8.67 5.69
C TYR A 105 15.42 -8.58 6.11
N SER A 106 15.72 -8.41 7.41
CA SER A 106 17.06 -8.12 7.95
C SER A 106 18.17 -9.02 7.39
N ASP A 107 17.95 -10.33 7.36
CA ASP A 107 18.95 -11.32 6.95
C ASP A 107 19.02 -11.50 5.42
N LEU A 108 18.08 -10.90 4.71
CA LEU A 108 17.87 -11.10 3.28
C LEU A 108 18.15 -9.84 2.46
N LEU A 109 18.44 -8.70 3.10
CA LEU A 109 18.68 -7.44 2.38
C LEU A 109 19.82 -7.52 1.38
N ASP A 110 20.86 -8.29 1.68
CA ASP A 110 22.00 -8.48 0.75
C ASP A 110 21.75 -9.58 -0.28
N SER A 111 20.60 -10.28 -0.22
CA SER A 111 20.24 -11.27 -1.22
C SER A 111 19.93 -10.60 -2.56
N ALA A 112 20.28 -11.28 -3.67
CA ALA A 112 19.96 -10.79 -5.02
C ALA A 112 18.45 -10.52 -5.19
N THR A 113 17.60 -11.37 -4.60
CA THR A 113 16.13 -11.19 -4.62
C THR A 113 15.71 -9.89 -3.96
N ALA A 114 16.17 -9.61 -2.73
CA ALA A 114 15.79 -8.38 -2.04
C ALA A 114 16.32 -7.13 -2.72
N GLN A 115 17.52 -7.19 -3.31
CA GLN A 115 18.07 -6.07 -4.08
C GLN A 115 17.24 -5.78 -5.34
N THR A 116 16.79 -6.81 -6.06
CA THR A 116 15.88 -6.63 -7.19
C THR A 116 14.54 -6.04 -6.74
N LEU A 117 13.91 -6.58 -5.69
CA LEU A 117 12.64 -6.05 -5.17
C LEU A 117 12.77 -4.61 -4.70
N LYS A 118 13.88 -4.29 -4.02
CA LYS A 118 14.20 -2.92 -3.60
C LYS A 118 14.28 -2.01 -4.82
N HIS A 119 15.04 -2.38 -5.86
CA HIS A 119 15.14 -1.57 -7.06
C HIS A 119 13.77 -1.39 -7.76
N GLU A 120 13.04 -2.49 -7.98
CA GLU A 120 11.74 -2.46 -8.68
C GLU A 120 10.70 -1.59 -7.96
N PHE A 121 10.50 -1.79 -6.65
CA PHE A 121 9.46 -1.08 -5.91
C PHE A 121 9.88 0.31 -5.43
N TRP A 122 11.19 0.56 -5.25
CA TRP A 122 11.68 1.87 -4.83
C TRP A 122 11.68 2.87 -5.99
N GLU A 123 11.91 2.43 -7.23
CA GLU A 123 12.03 3.33 -8.38
C GLU A 123 10.75 3.42 -9.22
N THR A 124 9.68 2.73 -8.82
CA THR A 124 8.41 2.76 -9.55
C THR A 124 7.58 3.99 -9.26
N ASP A 125 6.89 4.47 -10.29
CA ASP A 125 5.88 5.53 -10.23
C ASP A 125 4.49 4.95 -9.87
N ALA A 126 4.26 3.69 -10.23
CA ALA A 126 3.03 2.99 -9.88
C ALA A 126 3.17 1.49 -9.63
N ILE A 127 2.25 0.94 -8.83
CA ILE A 127 2.17 -0.49 -8.55
C ILE A 127 0.77 -0.97 -8.89
N ALA A 128 0.67 -1.98 -9.75
CA ALA A 128 -0.58 -2.45 -10.31
C ALA A 128 -0.94 -3.85 -9.80
N PHE A 129 -2.20 -4.03 -9.40
CA PHE A 129 -2.74 -5.25 -8.82
C PHE A 129 -3.94 -5.75 -9.61
N THR A 130 -3.88 -7.03 -9.98
CA THR A 130 -4.99 -7.80 -10.57
C THR A 130 -5.58 -8.83 -9.60
N SER A 131 -4.94 -8.99 -8.43
CA SER A 131 -5.33 -9.92 -7.38
C SER A 131 -4.58 -9.58 -6.08
N TYR A 132 -5.11 -10.01 -4.94
CA TYR A 132 -4.40 -10.10 -3.68
C TYR A 132 -4.33 -11.57 -3.23
N GLY A 133 -3.20 -12.21 -3.53
CA GLY A 133 -2.81 -13.44 -2.82
C GLY A 133 -2.54 -13.17 -1.33
N LEU A 134 -2.28 -14.23 -0.54
CA LEU A 134 -2.14 -14.15 0.92
C LEU A 134 -1.10 -13.13 1.41
N SER A 135 -0.05 -12.87 0.62
CA SER A 135 1.01 -11.90 0.94
C SER A 135 1.28 -10.86 -0.16
N ALA A 136 0.48 -10.83 -1.24
CA ALA A 136 0.84 -10.11 -2.47
C ALA A 136 1.08 -8.59 -2.30
N ARG A 137 0.60 -7.99 -1.21
CA ARG A 137 0.78 -6.56 -0.91
C ARG A 137 1.97 -6.26 -0.02
N GLN A 138 2.50 -7.25 0.68
CA GLN A 138 3.51 -7.02 1.70
C GLN A 138 4.79 -6.45 1.10
N GLU A 139 5.37 -7.12 0.12
CA GLU A 139 6.59 -6.65 -0.54
C GLU A 139 6.39 -5.29 -1.22
N PRO A 140 5.32 -5.03 -1.98
CA PRO A 140 4.99 -3.69 -2.46
C PRO A 140 4.98 -2.62 -1.35
N ILE A 141 4.32 -2.87 -0.22
CA ILE A 141 4.22 -1.91 0.89
C ILE A 141 5.60 -1.63 1.50
N TYR A 142 6.35 -2.68 1.79
CA TYR A 142 7.61 -2.55 2.51
C TYR A 142 8.71 -2.00 1.60
N PHE A 143 8.89 -2.52 0.38
CA PHE A 143 9.97 -2.09 -0.51
C PHE A 143 9.72 -0.74 -1.20
N SER A 144 8.47 -0.27 -1.32
CA SER A 144 8.18 1.07 -1.88
C SER A 144 8.21 2.22 -0.85
N GLY A 145 8.31 1.90 0.44
CA GLY A 145 8.25 2.86 1.54
C GLY A 145 6.84 3.18 2.06
N LEU A 146 5.79 2.57 1.49
CA LEU A 146 4.39 2.81 1.89
C LEU A 146 4.05 2.32 3.31
N TRP A 147 4.91 1.52 3.95
CA TRP A 147 4.80 1.22 5.39
C TRP A 147 4.72 2.49 6.25
N SER A 148 5.43 3.55 5.86
CA SER A 148 5.43 4.83 6.59
C SER A 148 4.08 5.55 6.53
N LEU A 149 3.34 5.38 5.43
CA LEU A 149 1.96 5.86 5.33
C LEU A 149 1.08 5.12 6.33
N LEU A 150 1.20 3.79 6.38
CA LEU A 150 0.35 2.93 7.22
C LEU A 150 0.52 3.19 8.72
N GLU A 151 1.72 3.57 9.15
CA GLU A 151 2.00 3.93 10.53
C GLU A 151 1.38 5.28 10.93
N GLN A 152 1.30 6.22 9.98
CA GLN A 152 0.79 7.58 10.21
C GLN A 152 -0.73 7.68 10.03
N GLU A 153 -1.25 6.98 9.02
CA GLU A 153 -2.64 7.03 8.61
C GLU A 153 -3.13 5.63 8.26
N PRO A 154 -4.26 5.15 8.81
CA PRO A 154 -4.91 3.95 8.32
C PRO A 154 -5.60 4.20 6.97
N ALA A 155 -5.01 5.04 6.10
CA ALA A 155 -5.56 5.51 4.82
C ALA A 155 -5.98 4.33 3.95
N LEU A 156 -5.22 3.24 3.95
CA LEU A 156 -5.54 2.04 3.19
C LEU A 156 -6.89 1.42 3.53
N SER A 157 -7.39 1.54 4.77
CA SER A 157 -8.59 0.81 5.23
C SER A 157 -9.83 1.01 4.35
N GLN A 158 -9.97 2.17 3.70
CA GLN A 158 -11.10 2.49 2.83
C GLN A 158 -11.10 1.73 1.50
N CYS A 159 -9.95 1.21 1.06
CA CYS A 159 -9.83 0.40 -0.16
C CYS A 159 -10.09 -1.10 0.08
N TYR A 160 -10.09 -1.54 1.34
CA TYR A 160 -10.01 -2.96 1.72
C TYR A 160 -11.19 -3.44 2.56
N ASP A 161 -12.39 -3.41 1.96
CA ASP A 161 -13.48 -4.25 2.42
C ASP A 161 -13.50 -5.61 1.70
N ALA A 162 -14.27 -6.55 2.24
CA ALA A 162 -14.33 -7.91 1.72
C ALA A 162 -14.90 -7.97 0.29
N GLU A 163 -15.78 -7.04 -0.08
CA GLU A 163 -16.40 -7.00 -1.40
C GLU A 163 -15.39 -6.56 -2.46
N ARG A 164 -14.65 -5.48 -2.22
CA ARG A 164 -13.60 -4.98 -3.13
C ARG A 164 -12.50 -6.00 -3.33
N ILE A 165 -12.05 -6.65 -2.26
CA ILE A 165 -11.06 -7.73 -2.35
C ILE A 165 -11.58 -8.87 -3.23
N ALA A 166 -12.85 -9.26 -3.09
CA ALA A 166 -13.47 -10.28 -3.93
C ALA A 166 -13.59 -9.83 -5.40
N GLN A 167 -13.91 -8.56 -5.67
CA GLN A 167 -13.96 -7.99 -7.02
C GLN A 167 -12.58 -7.98 -7.69
N ILE A 168 -11.52 -7.63 -6.95
CA ILE A 168 -10.14 -7.67 -7.45
C ILE A 168 -9.75 -9.12 -7.75
N ASN A 169 -9.94 -10.04 -6.80
CA ASN A 169 -9.57 -11.45 -6.95
C ASN A 169 -10.37 -12.19 -8.03
N SER A 170 -11.59 -11.74 -8.34
CA SER A 170 -12.40 -12.28 -9.45
C SER A 170 -12.11 -11.61 -10.79
N GLY A 171 -11.19 -10.63 -10.84
CA GLY A 171 -10.83 -9.91 -12.04
C GLY A 171 -11.89 -8.92 -12.54
N GLN A 172 -12.82 -8.51 -11.69
CA GLN A 172 -13.84 -7.51 -12.05
C GLN A 172 -13.26 -6.10 -12.04
N ILE A 173 -12.40 -5.79 -11.07
CA ILE A 173 -11.71 -4.51 -10.96
C ILE A 173 -10.19 -4.74 -10.81
N ALA A 174 -9.43 -3.72 -11.15
CA ALA A 174 -7.99 -3.62 -10.93
C ALA A 174 -7.72 -2.51 -9.91
N GLU A 175 -6.55 -2.57 -9.26
CA GLU A 175 -6.06 -1.47 -8.42
C GLU A 175 -4.69 -0.98 -8.91
N LEU A 176 -4.48 0.32 -8.82
CA LEU A 176 -3.24 1.01 -9.13
C LEU A 176 -2.87 1.93 -7.97
N TRP A 177 -1.67 1.76 -7.43
CA TRP A 177 -1.08 2.66 -6.44
C TRP A 177 -0.22 3.65 -7.19
N LEU A 178 -0.59 4.93 -7.19
CA LEU A 178 0.15 6.01 -7.83
C LEU A 178 1.01 6.71 -6.79
N ILE A 179 2.33 6.73 -6.97
CA ILE A 179 3.30 7.33 -6.04
C ILE A 179 3.80 8.63 -6.65
N GLY A 180 3.54 9.78 -6.01
CA GLY A 180 3.92 11.09 -6.56
C GLY A 180 3.09 11.52 -7.78
N HIS A 181 1.90 10.92 -7.96
CA HIS A 181 1.03 11.21 -9.09
C HIS A 181 -0.45 11.21 -8.69
N GLN A 182 -1.27 11.96 -9.44
CA GLN A 182 -2.74 11.97 -9.31
C GLN A 182 -3.40 11.56 -10.62
N VAL A 183 -4.41 10.68 -10.53
CA VAL A 183 -5.14 10.21 -11.72
C VAL A 183 -6.04 11.31 -12.30
N GLN A 184 -5.89 11.56 -13.60
CA GLN A 184 -6.71 12.49 -14.36
C GLN A 184 -7.74 11.75 -15.23
N SER A 185 -7.35 10.62 -15.81
CA SER A 185 -8.27 9.79 -16.58
C SER A 185 -7.80 8.35 -16.72
N VAL A 186 -8.76 7.46 -16.90
CA VAL A 186 -8.53 6.06 -17.27
C VAL A 186 -9.29 5.78 -18.56
N GLN A 187 -8.60 5.27 -19.56
CA GLN A 187 -9.18 4.96 -20.87
C GLN A 187 -8.79 3.55 -21.31
N TRP A 188 -9.71 2.85 -21.98
CA TRP A 188 -9.38 1.65 -22.73
C TRP A 188 -9.13 2.03 -24.18
N VAL A 189 -7.90 1.80 -24.67
CA VAL A 189 -7.50 2.13 -26.03
C VAL A 189 -7.00 0.87 -26.70
N GLY A 190 -7.87 0.25 -27.49
CA GLY A 190 -7.56 -1.01 -28.15
C GLY A 190 -7.53 -2.21 -27.23
N ASP A 191 -6.34 -2.54 -26.73
CA ASP A 191 -6.03 -3.71 -25.92
C ASP A 191 -5.33 -3.38 -24.60
N ARG A 192 -5.29 -2.08 -24.24
CA ARG A 192 -4.59 -1.60 -23.05
C ARG A 192 -5.33 -0.46 -22.35
N TYR A 193 -5.03 -0.30 -21.07
CA TYR A 193 -5.38 0.88 -20.30
C TYR A 193 -4.38 1.98 -20.60
N VAL A 194 -4.87 3.16 -20.97
CA VAL A 194 -4.08 4.39 -21.02
C VAL A 194 -4.55 5.25 -19.84
N ILE A 195 -3.65 5.49 -18.90
CA ILE A 195 -3.93 6.26 -17.68
C ILE A 195 -3.11 7.53 -17.72
N ARG A 196 -3.81 8.67 -17.72
CA ARG A 196 -3.16 9.99 -17.65
C ARG A 196 -3.10 10.44 -16.20
N VAL A 197 -1.93 10.94 -15.81
CA VAL A 197 -1.70 11.46 -14.46
C VAL A 197 -1.05 12.86 -14.50
N SER A 198 -1.25 13.61 -13.44
CA SER A 198 -0.48 14.81 -13.13
C SER A 198 0.56 14.49 -12.04
N SER A 199 1.78 14.98 -12.19
CA SER A 199 2.83 14.83 -11.18
C SER A 199 2.56 15.73 -9.97
N VAL A 200 2.90 15.22 -8.77
CA VAL A 200 2.84 15.97 -7.51
C VAL A 200 4.11 15.72 -6.70
N ASP A 201 4.59 16.73 -5.97
CA ASP A 201 5.83 16.63 -5.18
C ASP A 201 5.71 15.62 -4.02
N THR A 202 4.50 15.52 -3.46
CA THR A 202 4.16 14.57 -2.40
C THR A 202 2.80 13.95 -2.67
N GLY A 203 2.64 12.73 -2.18
CA GLY A 203 1.36 12.06 -2.09
C GLY A 203 1.33 10.70 -2.78
N VAL A 204 0.23 10.02 -2.53
CA VAL A 204 -0.08 8.71 -3.08
C VAL A 204 -1.59 8.58 -3.25
N GLN A 205 -2.01 7.95 -4.36
CA GLN A 205 -3.41 7.62 -4.62
C GLN A 205 -3.59 6.12 -4.84
N PHE A 206 -4.68 5.59 -4.32
CA PHE A 206 -5.11 4.21 -4.51
C PHE A 206 -6.34 4.22 -5.43
N VAL A 207 -6.14 3.83 -6.68
CA VAL A 207 -7.12 3.97 -7.76
C VAL A 207 -7.66 2.59 -8.14
N GLN A 208 -8.98 2.43 -8.13
CA GLN A 208 -9.65 1.21 -8.57
C GLN A 208 -10.47 1.48 -9.84
N PHE A 209 -10.46 0.55 -10.80
CA PHE A 209 -11.20 0.69 -12.05
C PHE A 209 -11.64 -0.66 -12.63
N PRO A 210 -12.74 -0.73 -13.41
CA PRO A 210 -13.22 -1.97 -14.00
C PRO A 210 -12.22 -2.55 -15.01
N ARG A 211 -12.06 -3.88 -14.98
CA ARG A 211 -11.26 -4.58 -15.97
C ARG A 211 -12.04 -4.87 -17.25
N ARG A 212 -11.33 -4.85 -18.38
CA ARG A 212 -11.84 -5.20 -19.72
C ARG A 212 -11.22 -6.49 -20.28
N GLU A 213 -10.17 -6.98 -19.63
CA GLU A 213 -9.39 -8.14 -20.03
C GLU A 213 -9.20 -9.11 -18.84
N ALA A 214 -8.64 -10.29 -19.11
CA ALA A 214 -8.47 -11.37 -18.12
C ALA A 214 -7.01 -11.89 -18.03
N PHE A 215 -6.02 -11.10 -18.45
CA PHE A 215 -4.60 -11.38 -18.34
C PHE A 215 -4.13 -11.38 -16.87
N ALA A 216 -3.00 -12.01 -16.60
CA ALA A 216 -2.42 -12.05 -15.25
C ALA A 216 -1.89 -10.68 -14.80
N THR A 217 -1.37 -9.89 -15.75
CA THR A 217 -0.87 -8.52 -15.54
C THR A 217 -1.72 -7.54 -16.34
N LEU A 218 -1.74 -6.27 -15.92
CA LEU A 218 -2.49 -5.23 -16.62
C LEU A 218 -1.69 -4.75 -17.83
N PRO A 219 -2.26 -4.77 -19.05
CA PRO A 219 -1.68 -4.05 -20.18
C PRO A 219 -1.90 -2.56 -19.94
N ILE A 220 -1.00 -1.92 -19.20
CA ILE A 220 -1.13 -0.52 -18.77
C ILE A 220 -0.06 0.33 -19.43
N GLN A 221 -0.47 1.52 -19.87
CA GLN A 221 0.40 2.61 -20.25
C GLN A 221 0.05 3.80 -19.35
N LEU A 222 0.94 4.11 -18.42
CA LEU A 222 0.83 5.25 -17.52
C LEU A 222 1.62 6.42 -18.13
N VAL A 223 0.96 7.56 -18.33
CA VAL A 223 1.57 8.74 -18.97
C VAL A 223 1.25 10.02 -18.23
N THR A 224 2.17 10.98 -18.26
CA THR A 224 1.94 12.33 -17.75
C THR A 224 1.09 13.16 -18.72
N GLU A 225 0.76 14.40 -18.33
CA GLU A 225 0.12 15.39 -19.20
C GLU A 225 0.96 15.72 -20.45
N ASP A 226 2.29 15.62 -20.34
CA ASP A 226 3.26 15.82 -21.43
C ASP A 226 3.53 14.55 -22.25
N ASP A 227 2.68 13.51 -22.11
CA ASP A 227 2.82 12.20 -22.76
C ASP A 227 4.12 11.44 -22.42
N ILE A 228 4.77 11.76 -21.28
CA ILE A 228 5.93 11.03 -20.78
C ILE A 228 5.44 9.72 -20.16
N SER A 229 5.99 8.59 -20.60
CA SER A 229 5.65 7.27 -20.05
C SER A 229 6.33 7.06 -18.69
N LEU A 230 5.57 6.50 -17.74
CA LEU A 230 6.00 6.26 -16.37
C LEU A 230 6.17 4.75 -16.11
N ASN A 231 6.99 4.42 -15.12
CA ASN A 231 7.28 3.05 -14.73
C ASN A 231 6.13 2.44 -13.93
N VAL A 232 5.72 1.23 -14.30
CA VAL A 232 4.66 0.48 -13.61
C VAL A 232 5.12 -0.93 -13.32
N VAL A 233 5.13 -1.29 -12.04
CA VAL A 233 5.37 -2.67 -11.59
C VAL A 233 4.03 -3.39 -11.46
N SER A 234 3.89 -4.54 -12.12
CA SER A 234 2.71 -5.40 -11.97
C SER A 234 2.98 -6.54 -10.99
N VAL A 235 2.13 -6.67 -9.98
CA VAL A 235 2.17 -7.78 -9.02
C VAL A 235 1.44 -8.98 -9.62
N ASN A 236 2.15 -10.09 -9.88
CA ASN A 236 1.59 -11.26 -10.55
C ASN A 236 1.06 -12.31 -9.54
N PRO A 237 -0.23 -12.70 -9.60
CA PRO A 237 -0.79 -13.76 -8.76
C PRO A 237 -0.11 -15.12 -8.91
N LEU A 238 0.32 -15.48 -10.12
CA LEU A 238 0.53 -16.88 -10.49
C LEU A 238 1.75 -17.55 -9.84
N ASN A 239 2.64 -16.76 -9.24
CA ASN A 239 3.79 -17.30 -8.55
C ASN A 239 3.66 -17.19 -7.01
N SER A 240 2.50 -16.76 -6.49
CA SER A 240 2.24 -16.52 -5.06
C SER A 240 1.79 -17.73 -4.24
N LEU A 241 1.82 -18.93 -4.82
CA LEU A 241 1.56 -20.21 -4.14
C LEU A 241 2.81 -20.79 -3.47
#